data_AF-A9LLT5-F1
#
_entry.id   AF-A9LLT5-F1
#
_cell.length_a   1.000
_cell.length_b   1.000
_cell.length_c   1.000
_cell.angle_alpha   90.00
_cell.angle_beta   90.00
_cell.angle_gamma   90.00
#
_symmetry.space_group_name_H-M   'P 1'
#
loop_
_entity.id
_entity.type
_entity.pdbx_description
1 polymer ?
#
loop_
_entity_poly.entity_id
_entity_poly.type
_entity_poly.pdbx_seq_one_letter_code
_entity_poly.pdbx_strand_id
1 'polypeptide(L)' 'GLALFYAGLVRTKNVLSILIQCFAITCVVSLLWLAVGYSLTFTDGGSAQGLIGGFDKAFLAGVARESVAGTIPESVFFLF' A
#
# COMPACT_ATOMS: atom_id res chain seq x y z
N GLY A 1 12.77 1.98 9.45
CA GLY A 1 13.24 3.31 9.93
C GLY A 1 12.27 3.95 10.91
N LEU A 2 11.04 4.26 10.45
CA LEU A 2 10.04 5.01 11.22
C LEU A 2 9.68 4.40 12.60
N ALA A 3 9.52 3.07 12.67
CA ALA A 3 9.19 2.38 13.91
C ALA A 3 10.26 2.55 15.01
N LEU A 4 11.54 2.52 14.64
CA LEU A 4 12.67 2.73 15.55
C LEU A 4 12.78 4.20 15.98
N PHE A 5 12.46 5.14 15.08
CA PHE A 5 12.41 6.57 15.40
C PHE A 5 11.32 6.87 16.44
N TYR A 6 10.09 6.38 16.26
CA TYR A 6 9.01 6.58 17.23
C TYR A 6 9.22 5.79 18.52
N ALA A 7 9.76 4.58 18.45
CA ALA A 7 10.16 3.83 19.64
C ALA A 7 11.14 4.62 20.51
N GLY A 8 12.11 5.33 19.90
CA GLY A 8 13.10 6.14 20.62
C GLY A 8 12.53 7.37 21.36
N LEU A 9 11.34 7.86 20.98
CA LEU A 9 10.68 9.01 21.62
C LEU A 9 9.78 8.62 22.81
N VAL A 10 9.46 7.32 22.95
CA VAL A 10 8.56 6.83 24.00
C VAL A 10 9.38 6.20 25.13
N ARG A 11 8.84 6.20 26.35
CA ARG A 11 9.41 5.46 27.50
C ARG A 11 9.76 4.03 27.09
N THR A 12 10.94 3.56 27.48
CA THR A 12 11.53 2.26 27.12
C THR A 12 10.58 1.08 27.35
N LYS A 13 9.75 1.15 28.41
CA LYS A 13 8.74 0.12 28.71
C LYS A 13 7.65 -0.05 27.64
N ASN A 14 7.45 0.94 26.77
CA ASN A 14 6.42 0.93 25.73
C ASN A 14 7.00 0.70 24.33
N VAL A 15 8.34 0.62 24.18
CA VAL A 15 9.01 0.43 22.89
C VAL A 15 8.52 -0.81 22.17
N LEU A 16 8.37 -1.92 22.90
CA LEU A 16 7.89 -3.18 22.32
C LEU A 16 6.48 -3.02 21.72
N SER A 17 5.60 -2.26 22.40
CA SER A 17 4.24 -2.00 21.90
C SER A 17 4.26 -1.21 20.59
N ILE A 18 5.09 -0.16 20.49
CA ILE A 18 5.23 0.65 19.28
C ILE A 18 5.76 -0.19 18.11
N LEU A 19 6.76 -1.04 18.35
CA LEU A 19 7.31 -1.90 17.30
C LEU A 19 6.28 -2.90 16.77
N ILE A 20 5.51 -3.54 17.66
CA ILE A 20 4.46 -4.49 17.28
C ILE A 20 3.32 -3.77 16.52
N GLN A 21 2.90 -2.60 16.99
CA GLN A 21 1.88 -1.81 16.29
C GLN A 21 2.34 -1.38 14.89
N CYS A 22 3.57 -0.88 14.74
CA CYS A 22 4.11 -0.54 13.43
C CYS A 22 4.18 -1.75 12.49
N PHE A 23 4.62 -2.90 12.99
CA PHE A 23 4.65 -4.14 12.20
C PHE A 23 3.25 -4.58 11.78
N ALA A 24 2.30 -4.62 12.72
CA ALA A 24 0.91 -4.98 12.43
C ALA A 24 0.27 -4.05 11.39
N ILE A 25 0.46 -2.73 11.53
CA ILE A 25 -0.04 -1.75 10.56
C ILE A 25 0.60 -1.97 9.20
N THR A 26 1.91 -2.25 9.15
CA THR A 26 2.60 -2.53 7.88
C THR A 26 1.95 -3.74 7.19
N CYS A 27 1.73 -4.85 7.91
CA CYS A 27 1.06 -6.02 7.35
C CYS A 27 -0.37 -5.73 6.85
N VAL A 28 -1.16 -5.01 7.65
CA VAL A 28 -2.55 -4.66 7.29
C VAL A 28 -2.59 -3.75 6.06
N VAL A 29 -1.73 -2.73 6.02
CA VAL A 29 -1.67 -1.79 4.88
C VAL A 29 -1.19 -2.49 3.62
N SER A 30 -0.19 -3.38 3.70
CA SER A 30 0.26 -4.18 2.54
C SER A 30 -0.86 -5.05 1.98
N LEU A 31 -1.68 -5.69 2.83
CA LEU A 31 -2.82 -6.48 2.37
C LEU A 31 -3.94 -5.62 1.79
N LEU A 32 -4.24 -4.47 2.40
CA LEU A 32 -5.23 -3.53 1.87
C LEU A 32 -4.80 -2.95 0.52
N TRP A 33 -3.49 -2.65 0.37
CA TRP A 33 -2.91 -2.17 -0.87
C TRP A 33 -3.08 -3.18 -2.01
N LEU A 34 -2.78 -4.45 -1.73
CA LEU A 34 -2.98 -5.55 -2.67
C LEU A 34 -4.46 -5.76 -3.00
N ALA A 35 -5.33 -5.77 -2.00
CA ALA A 35 -6.74 -6.09 -2.19
C ALA A 35 -7.45 -5.03 -3.03
N VAL A 36 -7.32 -3.75 -2.66
CA VAL A 36 -8.09 -2.66 -3.28
C VAL A 36 -7.31 -1.36 -3.42
N GLY A 37 -6.33 -1.09 -2.57
CA GLY A 37 -5.66 0.21 -2.51
C GLY A 37 -5.00 0.62 -3.83
N TYR A 38 -4.31 -0.30 -4.48
CA TYR A 38 -3.70 -0.06 -5.79
C TYR A 38 -4.74 0.21 -6.89
N SER A 39 -5.84 -0.53 -6.88
CA SER A 39 -6.91 -0.34 -7.87
C SER A 39 -7.56 1.03 -7.71
N LEU A 40 -7.91 1.39 -6.48
CA LEU A 40 -8.61 2.63 -6.16
C LEU A 40 -7.79 3.89 -6.46
N THR A 41 -6.47 3.78 -6.61
CA THR A 41 -5.59 4.92 -6.95
C THR A 41 -5.22 4.97 -8.43
N PHE A 42 -5.09 3.82 -9.09
CA PHE A 42 -4.53 3.73 -10.45
C PHE A 42 -5.48 3.17 -11.52
N THR A 43 -6.77 3.02 -11.20
CA THR A 43 -7.80 2.62 -12.17
C THR A 43 -8.86 3.70 -12.34
N ASP A 44 -9.57 3.62 -13.45
CA ASP A 44 -10.62 4.58 -13.79
C ASP A 44 -11.83 4.40 -12.86
N GLY A 45 -12.12 5.43 -12.05
CA GLY A 45 -13.29 5.49 -11.17
C GLY A 45 -14.59 5.89 -11.87
N GLY A 46 -14.57 6.08 -13.19
CA GLY A 46 -15.70 6.54 -13.98
C GLY A 46 -16.23 7.89 -13.47
N SER A 47 -17.51 7.93 -13.08
CA SER A 47 -18.13 9.15 -12.54
C SER A 47 -17.53 9.66 -11.22
N ALA A 48 -16.81 8.79 -10.49
CA ALA A 48 -16.20 9.11 -9.20
C ALA A 48 -14.70 9.44 -9.29
N GLN A 49 -14.11 9.49 -10.48
CA GLN A 49 -12.66 9.70 -10.72
C GLN A 49 -12.07 10.89 -9.94
N GLY A 50 -12.84 11.96 -9.73
CA GLY A 50 -12.38 13.14 -8.97
C GLY A 50 -12.18 12.90 -7.48
N LEU A 51 -12.65 11.77 -6.95
CA LEU A 51 -12.58 11.39 -5.53
C LEU A 51 -11.87 10.04 -5.33
N ILE A 52 -12.18 9.05 -6.18
CA ILE A 52 -11.66 7.68 -6.06
C ILE A 52 -11.62 7.01 -7.42
N GLY A 53 -10.62 6.15 -7.64
CA GLY A 53 -10.53 5.28 -8.82
C GLY A 53 -11.51 4.10 -8.74
N GLY A 54 -11.29 3.09 -9.59
CA GLY A 54 -12.13 1.91 -9.72
C GLY A 54 -11.63 0.65 -9.00
N PHE A 55 -12.32 -0.48 -9.23
CA PHE A 55 -11.97 -1.81 -8.70
C PHE A 55 -11.44 -2.77 -9.77
N ASP A 56 -11.14 -2.28 -10.98
CA ASP A 56 -10.77 -3.10 -12.13
C ASP A 56 -9.45 -3.85 -11.96
N LYS A 57 -8.56 -3.37 -11.08
CA LYS A 57 -7.27 -4.01 -10.75
C LYS A 57 -7.24 -4.49 -9.29
N ALA A 58 -8.40 -4.74 -8.67
CA ALA A 58 -8.45 -5.34 -7.35
C ALA A 58 -7.68 -6.68 -7.36
N PHE A 59 -6.90 -6.95 -6.31
CA PHE A 59 -6.00 -8.10 -6.24
C PHE A 59 -5.00 -8.23 -7.40
N LEU A 60 -4.60 -7.10 -8.02
CA LEU A 60 -3.75 -7.08 -9.22
C LEU A 60 -4.37 -7.84 -10.41
N ALA A 61 -5.70 -7.94 -10.47
CA ALA A 61 -6.40 -8.54 -11.59
C ALA A 61 -6.01 -7.85 -12.90
N GLY A 62 -5.60 -8.66 -13.89
CA GLY A 62 -5.21 -8.16 -15.21
C GLY A 62 -3.80 -7.53 -15.29
N VAL A 63 -3.04 -7.48 -14.18
CA VAL A 63 -1.63 -7.02 -14.22
C VAL A 63 -0.74 -8.16 -14.70
N ALA A 64 -0.39 -8.14 -15.98
CA ALA A 64 0.52 -9.11 -16.59
C ALA A 64 1.98 -8.71 -16.38
N ARG A 65 2.91 -9.66 -16.63
CA ARG A 65 4.36 -9.38 -16.58
C ARG A 65 4.79 -8.27 -17.54
N GLU A 66 4.09 -8.17 -18.67
CA GLU A 66 4.31 -7.15 -19.71
C GLU A 66 3.55 -5.85 -19.45
N SER A 67 2.75 -5.76 -18.39
CA SER A 67 2.10 -4.50 -18.03
C SER A 67 3.13 -3.46 -17.60
N VAL A 68 3.02 -2.25 -18.16
CA VAL A 68 3.92 -1.14 -17.89
C VAL A 68 3.12 0.06 -17.38
N ALA A 69 3.55 0.61 -16.24
CA ALA A 69 3.10 1.90 -15.73
C ALA A 69 4.10 2.97 -16.18
N GLY A 70 3.79 3.67 -17.27
CA GLY A 70 4.70 4.66 -17.87
C GLY A 70 5.91 3.99 -18.52
N THR A 71 7.06 3.99 -17.83
CA THR A 71 8.33 3.42 -18.30
C THR A 71 8.82 2.26 -17.43
N ILE A 72 8.08 1.89 -16.38
CA ILE A 72 8.47 0.89 -15.38
C ILE A 72 7.46 -0.26 -15.40
N PRO A 73 7.88 -1.52 -15.26
CA PRO A 73 6.96 -2.64 -15.11
C PRO A 73 5.97 -2.41 -13.97
N GLU A 74 4.70 -2.69 -14.23
CA GLU A 74 3.60 -2.39 -13.31
C GLU A 74 3.75 -3.12 -11.96
N SER A 75 4.35 -4.32 -11.97
CA SER A 75 4.69 -5.08 -10.76
C SER A 75 5.72 -4.38 -9.87
N VAL A 76 6.70 -3.67 -10.45
CA VAL A 76 7.69 -2.89 -9.70
C VAL A 76 7.06 -1.61 -9.19
N PHE A 77 6.20 -0.98 -10.01
CA PHE A 77 5.45 0.20 -9.60
C PHE A 77 4.49 -0.09 -8.44
N PHE A 78 3.87 -1.28 -8.40
CA PHE A 78 3.03 -1.72 -7.28
C PHE A 78 3.81 -1.86 -5.95
N LEU A 79 5.07 -2.26 -6.02
CA LEU A 79 5.93 -2.50 -4.86
C LEU A 79 6.57 -1.22 -4.29
N PHE A 80 6.63 -0.16 -5.09
CA PHE A 80 7.26 1.11 -4.73
C PHE A 80 6.36 1.96 -3.83
#